data_AF-A0A321LTL6-F1
#
_entry.id   AF-A0A321LTL6-F1
#
_cell.length_a   1.000
_cell.length_b   1.000
_cell.length_c   1.000
_cell.angle_alpha   90.00
_cell.angle_beta   90.00
_cell.angle_gamma   90.00
#
_symmetry.space_group_name_H-M   'P 1'
#
loop_
_entity.id
_entity.type
_entity.pdbx_description
1 polymer ?
#
loop_
_entity_poly.entity_id
_entity_poly.type
_entity_poly.pdbx_seq_one_letter_code
_entity_poly.pdbx_strand_id
1 'polypeptide(L)'
;MSEQRDDKKHFKIYPKEIQQLIIIFGLIAATFAGACVGFGIATPRECYPLTKKSILIVWTLGVPVWFAIEFWFIYRKKSLPDTFEKFKHSQELTSKIWLAVLGVLVLLYTGAMKLD
;
A
#
# COMPACT_ATOMS: atom_id res chain seq x y z
N MET A 1 23.50 -24.77 17.50
CA MET A 1 22.30 -24.50 16.68
C MET A 1 21.28 -23.66 17.45
N SER A 2 21.72 -22.50 17.95
CA SER A 2 20.97 -21.63 18.88
C SER A 2 20.82 -20.19 18.35
N GLU A 3 21.33 -19.90 17.16
CA GLU A 3 21.46 -18.53 16.65
C GLU A 3 20.27 -18.06 15.80
N GLN A 4 19.35 -18.95 15.40
CA GLN A 4 18.15 -18.59 14.62
C GLN A 4 16.92 -18.24 15.48
N ARG A 5 17.04 -18.25 16.82
CA ARG A 5 15.89 -17.99 17.70
C ARG A 5 15.75 -16.51 18.11
N ASP A 6 16.77 -15.69 17.88
CA ASP A 6 16.79 -14.28 18.26
C ASP A 6 16.42 -13.31 17.13
N ASP A 7 16.28 -13.80 15.89
CA ASP A 7 15.82 -13.02 14.72
C ASP A 7 14.33 -12.65 14.80
N LYS A 8 13.59 -13.23 15.75
CA LYS A 8 12.21 -12.86 16.07
C LYS A 8 12.11 -11.73 17.11
N LYS A 9 13.23 -11.15 17.56
CA LYS A 9 13.22 -9.93 18.37
C LYS A 9 12.90 -8.74 17.46
N HIS A 10 11.62 -8.64 17.16
CA HIS A 10 10.92 -7.46 16.67
C HIS A 10 11.65 -6.69 15.56
N PHE A 11 11.26 -6.99 14.32
CA PHE A 11 11.41 -6.16 13.12
C PHE A 11 10.70 -4.79 13.32
N LYS A 12 11.18 -3.99 14.29
CA LYS A 12 10.64 -2.69 14.68
C LYS A 12 11.47 -1.62 14.02
N ILE A 13 11.04 -1.25 12.82
CA ILE A 13 11.49 -0.01 12.17
C ILE A 13 10.96 1.21 12.93
N TYR A 14 9.82 1.04 13.60
CA TYR A 14 9.11 2.08 14.33
C TYR A 14 8.86 1.71 15.80
N PRO A 15 8.75 2.72 16.69
CA PRO A 15 8.18 2.52 18.01
C PRO A 15 6.72 2.05 17.91
N LYS A 16 6.26 1.30 18.92
CA LYS A 16 4.95 0.61 18.90
C LYS A 16 3.77 1.55 18.62
N GLU A 17 3.82 2.78 19.13
CA GLU A 17 2.80 3.82 18.93
C GLU A 17 2.65 4.20 17.45
N ILE A 18 3.76 4.40 16.76
CA ILE A 18 3.79 4.75 15.33
C ILE A 18 3.33 3.55 14.49
N GLN A 19 3.77 2.35 14.86
CA GLN A 19 3.34 1.13 14.19
C GLN A 19 1.82 0.93 14.27
N GLN A 20 1.21 1.17 15.44
CA GLN A 20 -0.25 1.13 15.58
C GLN A 20 -0.94 2.21 14.74
N LEU A 21 -0.40 3.44 14.68
CA LEU A 21 -0.96 4.49 13.85
C LEU A 21 -0.93 4.14 12.37
N ILE A 22 0.17 3.58 11.86
CA ILE A 22 0.28 3.14 10.46
C ILE A 22 -0.74 2.03 10.16
N ILE A 23 -0.88 1.05 11.06
CA ILE A 23 -1.86 -0.05 10.91
C ILE A 23 -3.29 0.49 10.92
N ILE A 24 -3.62 1.40 11.83
CA ILE A 24 -4.95 2.02 11.92
C ILE A 24 -5.25 2.83 10.66
N PHE A 25 -4.31 3.64 10.17
CA PHE A 25 -4.48 4.37 8.91
C PHE A 25 -4.67 3.42 7.73
N GLY A 26 -3.90 2.34 7.65
CA GLY A 26 -4.05 1.30 6.63
C GLY A 26 -5.42 0.62 6.67
N LEU A 27 -5.93 0.31 7.86
CA LEU A 27 -7.27 -0.24 8.04
C LEU A 27 -8.35 0.76 7.64
N ILE A 28 -8.26 2.02 8.07
CA ILE A 28 -9.22 3.08 7.68
C ILE A 28 -9.24 3.26 6.17
N ALA A 29 -8.07 3.31 5.52
CA ALA A 29 -7.96 3.44 4.07
C ALA A 29 -8.58 2.23 3.35
N ALA A 30 -8.38 1.01 3.86
CA ALA A 30 -8.99 -0.19 3.32
C ALA A 30 -10.52 -0.20 3.47
N THR A 31 -11.04 0.21 4.63
CA THR A 31 -12.49 0.32 4.89
C THR A 31 -13.12 1.40 4.01
N PHE A 32 -12.45 2.54 3.84
CA PHE A 32 -12.89 3.62 2.97
C PHE A 32 -12.91 3.19 1.50
N ALA A 33 -11.86 2.51 1.02
CA ALA A 33 -11.83 1.95 -0.32
C ALA A 33 -12.96 0.92 -0.53
N GLY A 34 -13.18 0.03 0.45
CA GLY A 34 -14.29 -0.93 0.42
C GLY A 34 -15.67 -0.25 0.38
N ALA A 35 -15.86 0.82 1.14
CA ALA A 35 -17.08 1.62 1.12
C ALA A 35 -17.28 2.33 -0.23
N CYS A 36 -16.22 2.89 -0.82
CA CYS A 36 -16.28 3.51 -2.16
C CYS A 36 -16.65 2.49 -3.25
N VAL A 37 -16.09 1.28 -3.18
CA VAL A 37 -16.42 0.18 -4.10
C VAL A 37 -17.87 -0.28 -3.90
N GLY A 38 -18.30 -0.49 -2.65
CA GLY A 38 -19.67 -0.87 -2.32
C GLY A 38 -20.70 0.16 -2.77
N PHE A 39 -20.42 1.45 -2.54
CA PHE A 39 -21.25 2.56 -3.00
C PHE A 39 -21.31 2.63 -4.53
N GLY A 40 -20.18 2.41 -5.21
CA GLY A 40 -20.12 2.35 -6.68
C GLY A 40 -20.90 1.18 -7.30
N ILE A 41 -21.08 0.08 -6.57
CA ILE A 41 -21.95 -1.04 -6.96
C ILE A 41 -23.43 -0.71 -6.73
N ALA A 42 -23.75 0.04 -5.67
CA ALA A 42 -25.12 0.40 -5.29
C ALA A 42 -25.71 1.56 -6.11
N THR A 43 -24.89 2.44 -6.70
CA THR A 43 -25.36 3.57 -7.51
C THR A 43 -25.72 3.18 -8.96
N PRO A 44 -26.72 3.83 -9.59
CA PRO A 44 -27.13 3.57 -10.98
C PRO A 44 -25.99 3.75 -12.00
N ARG A 45 -26.00 2.91 -13.04
CA ARG A 45 -24.91 2.68 -14.01
C ARG A 45 -24.51 3.89 -14.90
N GLU A 46 -25.08 5.07 -14.73
CA GLU A 46 -24.87 6.20 -15.66
C GLU A 46 -23.63 7.06 -15.35
N CYS A 47 -23.09 7.02 -14.12
CA CYS A 47 -21.84 7.72 -13.74
C CYS A 47 -20.57 6.82 -13.78
N TYR A 48 -20.63 5.69 -14.48
CA TYR A 48 -19.62 4.63 -14.42
C TYR A 48 -18.20 4.96 -14.93
N PRO A 49 -17.99 5.73 -16.01
CA PRO A 49 -16.65 5.89 -16.57
C PRO A 49 -15.76 6.81 -15.73
N LEU A 50 -16.36 7.85 -15.12
CA LEU A 50 -15.60 8.83 -14.33
C LEU A 50 -15.21 8.25 -12.98
N THR A 51 -16.14 7.55 -12.31
CA THR A 51 -15.91 6.90 -11.00
C THR A 51 -14.88 5.79 -11.09
N LYS A 52 -14.89 4.98 -12.16
CA LYS A 52 -13.86 3.95 -12.38
C LYS A 52 -12.48 4.55 -12.59
N LYS A 53 -12.37 5.61 -13.40
CA LYS A 53 -11.11 6.30 -13.66
C LYS A 53 -10.56 6.96 -12.40
N SER A 54 -11.41 7.63 -11.62
CA SER A 54 -10.98 8.29 -10.39
C SER A 54 -10.51 7.28 -9.34
N ILE A 55 -11.21 6.16 -9.15
CA ILE A 55 -10.76 5.07 -8.26
C ILE A 55 -9.41 4.52 -8.73
N LEU A 56 -9.24 4.28 -10.04
CA LEU A 56 -7.99 3.76 -10.58
C LEU A 56 -6.84 4.76 -10.37
N ILE A 57 -7.06 6.05 -10.65
CA ILE A 57 -6.05 7.11 -10.45
C ILE A 57 -5.67 7.21 -8.98
N VAL A 58 -6.65 7.23 -8.08
CA VAL A 58 -6.42 7.28 -6.63
C VAL A 58 -5.68 6.03 -6.15
N TRP A 59 -5.99 4.86 -6.69
CA TRP A 59 -5.30 3.61 -6.36
C TRP A 59 -3.85 3.61 -6.86
N THR A 60 -3.63 3.96 -8.13
CA THR A 60 -2.30 3.97 -8.77
C THR A 60 -1.35 4.99 -8.14
N LEU A 61 -1.86 6.19 -7.81
CA LEU A 61 -1.06 7.26 -7.20
C LEU A 61 -1.05 7.23 -5.67
N GLY A 62 -2.10 6.69 -5.05
CA GLY A 62 -2.25 6.67 -3.60
C GLY A 62 -1.14 5.89 -2.90
N VAL A 63 -0.73 4.74 -3.46
CA VAL A 63 0.37 3.93 -2.89
C VAL A 63 1.72 4.67 -2.96
N PRO A 64 2.16 5.22 -4.11
CA PRO A 64 3.36 6.06 -4.18
C PRO A 64 3.32 7.28 -3.26
N VAL A 65 2.18 7.97 -3.19
CA VAL A 65 1.99 9.14 -2.31
C VAL A 65 2.09 8.72 -0.85
N TRP A 66 1.53 7.56 -0.48
CA TRP A 66 1.65 7.01 0.86
C TRP A 66 3.10 6.72 1.25
N PHE A 67 3.89 6.10 0.36
CA PHE A 67 5.33 5.89 0.62
C PHE A 67 6.11 7.19 0.80
N ALA A 68 5.76 8.23 0.03
CA ALA A 68 6.36 9.55 0.21
C ALA A 68 5.99 10.17 1.57
N ILE A 69 4.72 10.10 1.97
CA ILE A 69 4.26 10.57 3.28
C ILE A 69 4.98 9.81 4.40
N GLU A 70 5.08 8.48 4.28
CA GLU A 70 5.76 7.64 5.26
C GLU A 70 7.23 8.07 5.43
N PHE A 71 7.95 8.30 4.34
CA PHE A 71 9.35 8.74 4.41
C PHE A 71 9.49 10.13 5.05
N TRP A 72 8.72 11.11 4.59
CA TRP A 72 8.88 12.51 5.01
C TRP A 72 8.36 12.80 6.41
N PHE A 73 7.20 12.23 6.78
CA PHE A 73 6.53 12.57 8.03
C PHE A 73 6.80 11.56 9.14
N ILE A 74 6.95 10.28 8.81
CA ILE A 74 7.05 9.21 9.81
C ILE A 74 8.52 8.85 10.01
N TYR A 75 9.20 8.43 8.96
CA TYR A 75 10.58 7.97 9.02
C TYR A 75 11.51 9.10 9.45
N ARG A 76 11.54 10.24 8.74
CA ARG A 76 12.46 11.35 9.05
C ARG A 76 12.32 11.93 10.47
N LYS A 77 11.13 11.88 11.09
CA LYS A 77 10.89 12.44 12.43
C LYS A 77 11.01 11.43 13.56
N LYS A 78 10.72 10.15 13.33
CA LYS A 78 10.53 9.15 14.39
C LYS A 78 11.31 7.85 14.18
N SER A 79 12.20 7.78 13.18
CA SER A 79 13.03 6.59 12.94
C SER A 79 14.02 6.36 14.09
N LEU A 80 14.22 5.10 14.43
CA LEU A 80 15.34 4.66 15.26
C LEU A 80 16.67 4.89 14.50
N PRO A 81 17.79 5.19 15.20
CA PRO A 81 19.09 5.22 14.56
C PRO A 81 19.40 3.84 13.94
N ASP A 82 20.05 3.84 12.77
CA ASP A 82 20.46 2.64 12.02
C ASP A 82 19.33 1.76 11.42
N THR A 83 18.11 2.29 11.28
CA THR A 83 17.01 1.57 10.60
C THR A 83 16.77 1.99 9.15
N PHE A 84 17.62 2.86 8.61
CA PHE A 84 17.44 3.45 7.27
C PHE A 84 17.57 2.42 6.14
N GLU A 85 18.62 1.60 6.21
CA GLU A 85 18.84 0.50 5.28
C GLU A 85 17.62 -0.44 5.22
N LYS A 86 17.05 -0.76 6.39
CA LYS A 86 15.87 -1.63 6.51
C LYS A 86 14.62 -0.99 5.95
N PHE A 87 14.41 0.29 6.23
CA PHE A 87 13.30 1.06 5.67
C PHE A 87 13.38 1.14 4.15
N LYS A 88 14.56 1.47 3.61
CA LYS A 88 14.81 1.51 2.17
C LYS A 88 14.54 0.16 1.52
N HIS A 89 15.04 -0.93 2.11
CA HIS A 89 14.79 -2.28 1.63
C HIS A 89 13.29 -2.62 1.62
N SER A 90 12.55 -2.22 2.66
CA SER A 90 11.11 -2.43 2.72
C SER A 90 10.35 -1.64 1.66
N GLN A 91 10.74 -0.38 1.39
CA GLN A 91 10.13 0.42 0.33
C GLN A 91 10.41 -0.15 -1.06
N GLU A 92 11.65 -0.62 -1.30
CA GLU A 92 12.02 -1.29 -2.56
C GLU A 92 11.23 -2.57 -2.77
N LEU A 93 11.08 -3.42 -1.75
CA LEU A 93 10.30 -4.65 -1.86
C LEU A 93 8.83 -4.35 -2.13
N THR A 94 8.25 -3.42 -1.37
CA THR A 94 6.82 -3.09 -1.50
C THR A 94 6.51 -2.43 -2.83
N SER A 95 7.40 -1.56 -3.34
CA SER A 95 7.23 -0.95 -4.67
C SER A 95 7.27 -1.98 -5.80
N LYS A 96 8.14 -3.00 -5.72
CA LYS A 96 8.17 -4.12 -6.69
C LYS A 96 6.89 -4.94 -6.66
N ILE A 97 6.40 -5.30 -5.47
CA ILE A 97 5.13 -6.03 -5.31
C ILE A 97 3.98 -5.19 -5.89
N TRP A 98 3.95 -3.90 -5.58
CA TRP A 98 2.95 -2.98 -6.10
C TRP A 98 2.98 -2.88 -7.63
N LEU A 99 4.16 -2.75 -8.24
CA LEU A 99 4.30 -2.74 -9.69
C LEU A 99 3.86 -4.05 -10.34
N ALA A 100 4.12 -5.20 -9.71
CA ALA A 100 3.63 -6.49 -10.19
C ALA A 100 2.08 -6.53 -10.18
N VAL A 101 1.45 -6.05 -9.11
CA VAL A 101 -0.01 -5.95 -9.00
C VAL A 101 -0.58 -5.00 -10.06
N LEU A 102 0.04 -3.82 -10.24
CA LEU A 102 -0.35 -2.89 -11.30
C LEU A 102 -0.19 -3.52 -12.69
N GLY A 103 0.88 -4.28 -12.93
CA GLY A 103 1.11 -4.98 -14.19
C GLY A 103 0.00 -5.98 -14.51
N VAL A 104 -0.41 -6.80 -13.52
CA VAL A 104 -1.55 -7.72 -13.66
C VAL A 104 -2.84 -6.94 -13.95
N LEU A 105 -3.07 -5.83 -13.24
CA LEU A 105 -4.27 -5.02 -13.43
C LEU A 105 -4.32 -4.38 -14.83
N VAL A 106 -3.18 -3.89 -15.33
CA VAL A 106 -3.04 -3.38 -16.70
C VAL A 106 -3.32 -4.49 -17.70
N LEU A 107 -2.72 -5.67 -17.54
CA LEU A 107 -2.94 -6.82 -18.43
C LEU A 107 -4.42 -7.23 -18.51
N LEU A 108 -5.10 -7.27 -17.36
CA LEU A 108 -6.53 -7.55 -17.27
C LEU A 108 -7.38 -6.47 -17.95
N TYR A 109 -7.00 -5.19 -17.79
CA TYR A 109 -7.76 -4.07 -18.32
C TYR A 109 -7.54 -3.83 -19.82
N THR A 110 -6.32 -4.08 -20.32
CA THR A 110 -6.00 -3.95 -21.75
C THR A 110 -6.38 -5.19 -22.56
N GLY A 111 -6.90 -6.25 -21.90
CA GLY A 111 -7.35 -7.47 -22.57
C GLY A 111 -6.24 -8.26 -23.27
N ALA A 112 -4.98 -8.04 -22.89
CA ALA A 112 -3.83 -8.67 -23.53
C ALA A 112 -3.76 -10.19 -23.25
N MET A 113 -4.36 -10.64 -22.16
CA MET A 113 -4.65 -12.06 -21.93
C MET A 113 -6.10 -12.35 -22.35
N LYS A 114 -6.33 -12.61 -23.64
CA LYS A 114 -7.44 -13.47 -24.03
C LYS A 114 -7.15 -14.85 -23.44
N LEU A 115 -7.88 -15.22 -22.39
CA LEU A 115 -8.00 -16.61 -21.96
C LEU A 115 -8.88 -17.30 -23.01
N ASP A 116 -8.25 -17.76 -24.09
CA ASP A 116 -8.85 -18.73 -25.01
C ASP A 116 -8.80 -20.14 -24.40
#